data_AF-A0A445DF08-F1
#
_entry.id   AF-A0A445DF08-F1
#
_cell.length_a   1.000
_cell.length_b   1.000
_cell.length_c   1.000
_cell.angle_alpha   90.00
_cell.angle_beta   90.00
_cell.angle_gamma   90.00
#
_symmetry.space_group_name_H-M   'P 1'
#
loop_
_entity.id
_entity.type
_entity.pdbx_description
1 polymer ?
#
loop_
_entity_poly.entity_id
_entity_poly.type
_entity_poly.pdbx_seq_one_letter_code
_entity_poly.pdbx_strand_id
1 'polypeptide(L)'
;MEFSYRKIVIMAIKDYTICRGVDYWVIDVILFQMYQYALGCNWLIRVSMIRKKYCWIIRRYNGSHTCTRSTIFQDHSKLDSNTITVAIKPLVDIGPSIKVKSVITELLQSMVSKEKVNEKNFRRLESIVRSFAIWFETMCYKESSAVVHFKTMLAYQDDDLVIDIRILYRVFWSYYSWIKAFRYCKLIV
;
A
#
# COMPACT_ATOMS: atom_id res chain seq x y z
N MET A 1 18.89 10.76 -15.59
CA MET A 1 18.38 9.41 -15.27
C MET A 1 17.57 8.92 -16.46
N GLU A 2 17.89 7.74 -16.97
CA GLU A 2 17.22 7.09 -18.10
C GLU A 2 16.40 5.90 -17.61
N PHE A 3 15.28 5.61 -18.27
CA PHE A 3 14.35 4.56 -17.88
C PHE A 3 13.82 3.82 -19.11
N SER A 4 13.76 2.49 -19.04
CA SER A 4 13.39 1.66 -20.19
C SER A 4 11.90 1.75 -20.54
N TYR A 5 11.02 2.00 -19.56
CA TYR A 5 9.57 2.01 -19.76
C TYR A 5 8.90 3.22 -19.10
N ARG A 6 7.83 3.72 -19.74
CA ARG A 6 7.02 4.85 -19.24
C ARG A 6 6.54 4.62 -17.81
N LYS A 7 6.09 3.39 -17.51
CA LYS A 7 5.60 2.99 -16.18
C LYS A 7 6.65 3.20 -15.09
N ILE A 8 7.91 2.88 -15.37
CA ILE A 8 9.00 3.01 -14.40
C ILE A 8 9.30 4.49 -14.12
N VAL A 9 9.26 5.36 -15.13
CA VAL A 9 9.43 6.80 -14.90
C VAL A 9 8.33 7.37 -14.02
N ILE A 10 7.08 6.96 -14.30
CA ILE A 10 5.93 7.43 -13.52
C ILE A 10 6.06 6.97 -12.06
N MET A 11 6.48 5.72 -11.82
CA MET A 11 6.77 5.24 -10.47
C MET A 11 7.87 6.07 -9.79
N ALA A 12 8.99 6.32 -10.48
CA ALA A 12 10.07 7.12 -9.91
C ALA A 12 9.63 8.56 -9.56
N ILE A 13 8.72 9.15 -10.34
CA ILE A 13 8.12 10.45 -10.01
C ILE A 13 7.23 10.32 -8.78
N LYS A 14 6.34 9.32 -8.73
CA LYS A 14 5.49 9.09 -7.56
C LYS A 14 6.32 8.90 -6.29
N ASP A 15 7.36 8.09 -6.34
CA ASP A 15 8.26 7.85 -5.21
C ASP A 15 8.93 9.14 -4.76
N TYR A 16 9.44 9.94 -5.71
CA TYR A 16 10.04 11.24 -5.42
C TYR A 16 9.06 12.19 -4.73
N THR A 17 7.82 12.28 -5.24
CA THR A 17 6.80 13.21 -4.71
C THR A 17 6.29 12.77 -3.35
N ILE A 18 6.08 11.47 -3.15
CA ILE A 18 5.71 10.87 -1.86
C ILE A 18 6.82 11.12 -0.83
N CYS A 19 8.08 10.86 -1.18
CA CYS A 19 9.22 11.08 -0.28
C CYS A 19 9.37 12.55 0.14
N ARG A 20 8.96 13.49 -0.71
CA ARG A 20 9.07 14.95 -0.48
C ARG A 20 7.79 15.56 0.10
N GLY A 21 6.70 14.78 0.19
CA GLY A 21 5.39 15.26 0.66
C GLY A 21 4.79 16.34 -0.24
N VAL A 22 5.09 16.33 -1.53
CA VAL A 22 4.59 17.29 -2.53
C VAL A 22 3.69 16.57 -3.52
N ASP A 23 2.63 17.22 -4.00
CA ASP A 23 1.73 16.60 -4.99
C ASP A 23 2.04 17.14 -6.40
N TYR A 24 1.46 16.51 -7.40
CA TYR A 24 1.56 16.92 -8.78
C TYR A 24 0.28 16.70 -9.57
N TRP A 25 0.15 17.52 -10.59
CA TRP A 25 -0.80 17.31 -11.68
C TRP A 25 -0.07 17.18 -13.01
N VAL A 26 -0.75 16.56 -13.96
CA VAL A 26 -0.25 16.36 -15.32
C VAL A 26 -0.83 17.51 -16.14
N ILE A 27 0.02 18.39 -16.66
CA ILE A 27 -0.42 19.48 -17.55
C ILE A 27 -0.73 18.91 -18.94
N ASP A 28 0.16 18.02 -19.42
CA ASP A 28 0.06 17.40 -20.73
C ASP A 28 0.73 16.01 -20.66
N VAL A 29 0.62 15.18 -21.70
CA VAL A 29 1.05 13.76 -21.74
C VAL A 29 2.51 13.54 -21.26
N ILE A 30 3.33 14.60 -21.30
CA ILE A 30 4.78 14.62 -21.16
C ILE A 30 5.23 15.55 -20.01
N LEU A 31 4.35 16.43 -19.49
CA LEU A 31 4.72 17.49 -18.55
C LEU A 31 3.97 17.38 -17.22
N PHE A 32 4.73 17.40 -16.13
CA PHE A 32 4.25 17.32 -14.76
C PHE A 32 4.61 18.62 -14.04
N GLN A 33 3.63 19.19 -13.35
CA GLN A 33 3.85 20.34 -12.48
C GLN A 33 3.65 19.92 -11.05
N MET A 34 4.68 20.18 -10.24
CA MET A 34 4.65 19.97 -8.82
C MET A 34 3.94 21.17 -8.19
N TYR A 35 3.13 20.91 -7.17
CA TYR A 35 2.54 21.97 -6.36
C TYR A 35 2.54 21.54 -4.89
N GLN A 36 2.74 22.52 -4.02
CA GLN A 36 2.64 22.34 -2.58
C GLN A 36 1.46 23.16 -2.09
N TYR A 37 0.50 22.50 -1.45
CA TYR A 37 -0.75 23.11 -0.96
C TYR A 37 -0.54 24.40 -0.14
N ALA A 38 0.61 24.54 0.52
CA ALA A 38 0.92 25.71 1.36
C ALA A 38 1.74 26.82 0.68
N LEU A 39 2.43 26.53 -0.44
CA LEU A 39 3.47 27.43 -0.97
C LEU A 39 3.36 27.76 -2.47
N GLY A 40 2.39 27.20 -3.20
CA GLY A 40 2.17 27.57 -4.61
C GLY A 40 3.38 27.31 -5.51
N CYS A 41 4.20 26.30 -5.17
CA CYS A 41 5.40 25.92 -5.93
C CYS A 41 5.05 25.71 -7.41
N ASN A 42 5.73 26.40 -8.32
CA ASN A 42 5.51 26.29 -9.78
C ASN A 42 6.60 25.45 -10.46
N TRP A 43 7.19 24.51 -9.72
CA TRP A 43 8.32 23.73 -10.20
C TRP A 43 7.87 22.64 -11.19
N LEU A 44 8.61 22.51 -12.30
CA LEU A 44 8.23 21.69 -13.44
C LEU A 44 9.22 20.55 -13.69
N ILE A 45 8.65 19.35 -13.87
CA ILE A 45 9.34 18.16 -14.36
C ILE A 45 8.74 17.75 -15.70
N ARG A 46 9.58 17.50 -16.71
CA ARG A 46 9.15 16.87 -17.96
C ARG A 46 9.71 15.49 -18.11
N VAL A 47 8.88 14.61 -18.62
CA VAL A 47 9.20 13.23 -18.94
C VAL A 47 9.13 13.06 -20.43
N SER A 48 10.26 12.86 -21.08
CA SER A 48 10.31 12.74 -22.55
C SER A 48 10.96 11.44 -22.99
N MET A 49 10.43 10.82 -24.05
CA MET A 49 11.06 9.69 -24.70
C MET A 49 12.19 10.15 -25.64
N ILE A 50 13.38 9.58 -25.50
CA ILE A 50 14.46 9.67 -26.46
C ILE A 50 14.25 8.57 -27.51
N ARG A 51 13.70 8.93 -28.68
CA ARG A 51 13.38 7.98 -29.75
C ARG A 51 14.57 7.12 -30.17
N LYS A 52 15.76 7.71 -30.30
CA LYS A 52 16.98 6.99 -30.73
C LYS A 52 17.39 5.87 -29.77
N LYS A 53 17.12 6.01 -28.48
CA LYS A 53 17.48 5.04 -27.43
C LYS A 53 16.30 4.20 -26.93
N TYR A 54 15.09 4.50 -27.40
CA TYR A 54 13.84 3.94 -26.87
C TYR A 54 13.72 4.02 -25.34
N CYS A 55 14.30 5.05 -24.72
CA CYS A 55 14.27 5.25 -23.29
C CYS A 55 13.55 6.56 -22.92
N TRP A 56 13.09 6.65 -21.69
CA TRP A 56 12.45 7.83 -21.13
C TRP A 56 13.41 8.55 -20.20
N ILE A 57 13.37 9.87 -20.20
CA ILE A 57 14.21 10.70 -19.33
C ILE A 57 13.39 11.75 -18.61
N ILE A 58 13.82 12.04 -17.39
CA ILE A 58 13.30 13.14 -16.57
C ILE A 58 14.19 14.36 -16.81
N ARG A 59 13.60 15.45 -17.30
CA ARG A 59 14.21 16.77 -17.47
C ARG A 59 13.59 17.74 -16.46
N ARG A 60 14.43 18.48 -15.73
CA ARG A 60 14.00 19.54 -14.81
C ARG A 60 14.06 20.87 -15.55
N TYR A 61 13.04 21.72 -15.43
CA TYR A 61 13.00 22.99 -16.15
C TYR A 61 13.30 24.21 -15.29
N ASN A 62 12.72 24.28 -14.10
CA ASN A 62 12.82 25.47 -13.24
C ASN A 62 13.90 25.30 -12.15
N GLY A 63 15.00 24.61 -12.48
CA GLY A 63 16.14 24.43 -11.56
C GLY A 63 15.88 23.47 -10.39
N SER A 64 16.56 23.68 -9.27
CA SER A 64 16.26 23.01 -8.00
C SER A 64 15.16 23.76 -7.25
N HIS A 65 14.32 23.02 -6.52
CA HIS A 65 13.33 23.59 -5.61
C HIS A 65 13.55 23.04 -4.20
N THR A 66 13.22 23.86 -3.21
CA THR A 66 13.25 23.50 -1.78
C THR A 66 11.86 23.18 -1.23
N CYS A 67 10.85 23.11 -2.11
CA CYS A 67 9.47 22.77 -1.77
C CYS A 67 9.46 21.35 -1.18
N THR A 68 9.50 21.30 0.14
CA THR A 68 9.51 20.09 0.94
C THR A 68 8.51 20.33 2.03
N ARG A 69 7.60 19.39 2.25
CA ARG A 69 6.64 19.52 3.34
C ARG A 69 7.26 18.93 4.60
N SER A 70 7.36 19.71 5.68
CA SER A 70 7.88 19.24 6.97
C SER A 70 7.01 18.14 7.58
N THR A 71 5.73 18.10 7.21
CA THR A 71 4.73 17.10 7.61
C THR A 71 4.19 16.42 6.36
N ILE A 72 4.57 15.15 6.15
CA ILE A 72 3.96 14.31 5.10
C ILE A 72 2.50 14.11 5.49
N PHE A 73 1.57 14.69 4.71
CA PHE A 73 0.15 14.37 4.87
C PHE A 73 -0.03 12.89 4.56
N GLN A 74 -0.69 12.17 5.47
CA GLN A 74 -0.81 10.72 5.41
C GLN A 74 -1.55 10.25 4.14
N ASP A 75 -2.34 11.12 3.53
CA ASP A 75 -3.17 10.98 2.36
C ASP A 75 -2.52 11.66 1.14
N HIS A 76 -1.39 11.13 0.67
CA HIS A 76 -0.81 11.54 -0.61
C HIS A 76 -1.66 11.00 -1.76
N SER A 77 -2.21 11.88 -2.61
CA SER A 77 -3.16 11.49 -3.66
C SER A 77 -2.63 10.43 -4.65
N LYS A 78 -1.30 10.35 -4.81
CA LYS A 78 -0.61 9.38 -5.68
C LYS A 78 -0.25 8.04 -5.02
N LEU A 79 -0.50 7.89 -3.71
CA LEU A 79 -0.34 6.64 -2.99
C LEU A 79 -1.60 5.77 -3.16
N ASP A 80 -1.86 5.36 -4.40
CA ASP A 80 -3.02 4.55 -4.77
C ASP A 80 -2.78 3.03 -4.55
N SER A 81 -3.86 2.25 -4.59
CA SER A 81 -3.82 0.79 -4.42
C SER A 81 -2.87 0.10 -5.41
N ASN A 82 -2.75 0.61 -6.63
CA ASN A 82 -1.84 0.09 -7.65
C ASN A 82 -0.38 0.28 -7.24
N THR A 83 -0.04 1.45 -6.69
CA THR A 83 1.31 1.77 -6.22
C THR A 83 1.70 0.89 -5.03
N ILE A 84 0.77 0.70 -4.09
CA ILE A 84 0.95 -0.21 -2.94
C ILE A 84 1.15 -1.66 -3.42
N THR A 85 0.32 -2.12 -4.35
CA THR A 85 0.40 -3.49 -4.90
C THR A 85 1.75 -3.74 -5.56
N VAL A 86 2.26 -2.79 -6.33
CA VAL A 86 3.57 -2.92 -6.99
C VAL A 86 4.71 -2.97 -5.98
N ALA A 87 4.63 -2.23 -4.87
CA ALA A 87 5.64 -2.25 -3.82
C ALA A 87 5.63 -3.55 -2.99
N ILE A 88 4.43 -4.12 -2.74
CA ILE A 88 4.27 -5.34 -1.94
C ILE A 88 4.54 -6.61 -2.77
N LYS A 89 4.25 -6.60 -4.07
CA LYS A 89 4.37 -7.79 -4.93
C LYS A 89 5.74 -8.50 -4.85
N PRO A 90 6.89 -7.80 -4.93
CA PRO A 90 8.19 -8.45 -4.80
C PRO A 90 8.39 -9.13 -3.44
N LEU A 91 7.84 -8.55 -2.37
CA LEU A 91 7.92 -9.14 -1.03
C LEU A 91 7.17 -10.47 -0.99
N VAL A 92 5.97 -10.53 -1.58
CA VAL A 92 5.18 -11.76 -1.66
C VAL A 92 5.83 -12.80 -2.57
N ASP A 93 6.40 -12.37 -3.71
CA ASP A 93 7.05 -13.25 -4.68
C ASP A 93 8.34 -13.89 -4.13
N ILE A 94 9.06 -13.20 -3.22
CA ILE A 94 10.25 -13.74 -2.53
C ILE A 94 9.88 -14.83 -1.50
N GLY A 95 8.64 -14.88 -1.03
CA GLY A 95 8.22 -15.88 -0.05
C GLY A 95 6.71 -15.97 0.15
N PRO A 96 6.02 -16.97 -0.44
CA PRO A 96 4.57 -17.18 -0.21
C PRO A 96 4.23 -17.55 1.26
N SER A 97 5.25 -17.88 2.07
CA SER A 97 5.15 -18.16 3.51
C SER A 97 5.29 -16.92 4.40
N ILE A 98 5.51 -15.74 3.81
CA ILE A 98 5.57 -14.47 4.54
C ILE A 98 4.24 -14.28 5.26
N LYS A 99 4.29 -14.33 6.59
CA LYS A 99 3.11 -14.14 7.44
C LYS A 99 2.60 -12.73 7.15
N VAL A 100 1.30 -12.60 6.87
CA VAL A 100 0.66 -11.27 6.72
C VAL A 100 0.99 -10.38 7.93
N LYS A 101 1.13 -10.99 9.12
CA LYS A 101 1.60 -10.30 10.33
C LYS A 101 3.01 -9.71 10.18
N SER A 102 3.98 -10.37 9.55
CA SER A 102 5.32 -9.80 9.33
C SER A 102 5.31 -8.68 8.30
N VAL A 103 4.53 -8.79 7.21
CA VAL A 103 4.34 -7.69 6.24
C VAL A 103 3.70 -6.48 6.90
N ILE A 104 2.65 -6.71 7.71
CA ILE A 104 2.01 -5.67 8.49
C ILE A 104 3.00 -5.10 9.51
N THR A 105 3.80 -5.93 10.18
CA THR A 105 4.78 -5.45 11.17
C THR A 105 5.87 -4.62 10.51
N GLU A 106 6.33 -4.98 9.32
CA GLU A 106 7.37 -4.27 8.55
C GLU A 106 6.81 -2.98 7.91
N LEU A 107 5.58 -3.01 7.40
CA LEU A 107 4.82 -1.81 7.00
C LEU A 107 4.58 -0.89 8.19
N LEU A 108 4.16 -1.41 9.34
CA LEU A 108 3.95 -0.64 10.56
C LEU A 108 5.27 -0.10 11.11
N GLN A 109 6.37 -0.85 11.10
CA GLN A 109 7.68 -0.39 11.56
C GLN A 109 8.26 0.69 10.63
N SER A 110 8.10 0.55 9.31
CA SER A 110 8.48 1.60 8.35
C SER A 110 7.63 2.86 8.47
N MET A 111 6.39 2.74 8.99
CA MET A 111 5.49 3.86 9.26
C MET A 111 5.66 4.47 10.66
N VAL A 112 5.97 3.67 11.69
CA VAL A 112 6.11 4.08 13.11
C VAL A 112 7.50 4.60 13.44
N SER A 113 8.53 4.27 12.64
CA SER A 113 9.85 4.93 12.72
C SER A 113 9.81 6.43 12.37
N LYS A 114 8.62 6.98 12.04
CA LYS A 114 8.36 8.41 11.84
C LYS A 114 7.11 8.86 12.63
N GLU A 115 7.29 9.03 13.94
CA GLU A 115 6.43 9.74 14.91
C GLU A 115 5.06 9.17 15.36
N LYS A 116 4.65 9.68 16.54
CA LYS A 116 3.59 9.25 17.49
C LYS A 116 2.23 8.83 16.86
N VAL A 117 1.69 7.74 17.41
CA VAL A 117 0.36 7.20 17.10
C VAL A 117 -0.74 8.18 17.56
N ASN A 118 -1.51 8.73 16.61
CA ASN A 118 -2.70 9.57 16.82
C ASN A 118 -3.96 8.79 16.38
N GLU A 119 -5.13 9.09 16.96
CA GLU A 119 -6.50 8.67 16.63
C GLU A 119 -6.79 8.51 15.11
N LYS A 120 -6.16 9.31 14.24
CA LYS A 120 -6.28 9.19 12.77
C LYS A 120 -5.64 7.91 12.20
N ASN A 121 -4.55 7.42 12.80
CA ASN A 121 -3.93 6.13 12.45
C ASN A 121 -4.84 4.96 12.83
N PHE A 122 -5.57 5.09 13.93
CA PHE A 122 -6.54 4.09 14.38
C PHE A 122 -7.69 3.95 13.37
N ARG A 123 -8.30 5.07 12.94
CA ARG A 123 -9.34 5.06 11.88
C ARG A 123 -8.85 4.48 10.55
N ARG A 124 -7.57 4.69 10.21
CA ARG A 124 -6.98 4.13 8.99
C ARG A 124 -6.72 2.62 9.10
N LEU A 125 -6.25 2.15 10.25
CA LEU A 125 -6.17 0.72 10.57
C LEU A 125 -7.55 0.07 10.53
N GLU A 126 -8.56 0.73 11.09
CA GLU A 126 -9.95 0.29 11.06
C GLU A 126 -10.48 0.17 9.62
N SER A 127 -10.16 1.14 8.74
CA SER A 127 -10.51 1.06 7.33
C SER A 127 -9.83 -0.09 6.61
N ILE A 128 -8.55 -0.38 6.89
CA ILE A 128 -7.84 -1.51 6.29
C ILE A 128 -8.44 -2.83 6.77
N VAL A 129 -8.72 -2.96 8.07
CA VAL A 129 -9.39 -4.13 8.64
C VAL A 129 -10.79 -4.32 8.03
N ARG A 130 -11.56 -3.24 7.85
CA ARG A 130 -12.84 -3.28 7.13
C ARG A 130 -12.69 -3.68 5.68
N SER A 131 -11.69 -3.19 4.96
CA SER A 131 -11.42 -3.61 3.57
C SER A 131 -11.07 -5.10 3.48
N PHE A 132 -10.33 -5.63 4.45
CA PHE A 132 -10.08 -7.08 4.54
C PHE A 132 -11.38 -7.86 4.80
N ALA A 133 -12.24 -7.39 5.71
CA ALA A 133 -13.53 -8.03 5.96
C ALA A 133 -14.42 -8.05 4.71
N ILE A 134 -14.53 -6.91 4.02
CA ILE A 134 -15.26 -6.78 2.74
C ILE A 134 -14.66 -7.70 1.68
N TRP A 135 -13.33 -7.80 1.61
CA TRP A 135 -12.65 -8.68 0.67
C TRP A 135 -12.98 -10.16 0.94
N PHE A 136 -12.99 -10.60 2.21
CA PHE A 136 -13.40 -11.96 2.56
C PHE A 136 -14.87 -12.23 2.21
N GLU A 137 -15.78 -11.29 2.50
CA GLU A 137 -17.20 -11.42 2.10
C GLU A 137 -17.37 -11.48 0.58
N THR A 138 -16.63 -10.65 -0.16
CA THR A 138 -16.67 -10.61 -1.62
C THR A 138 -16.12 -11.90 -2.22
N MET A 139 -15.09 -12.49 -1.62
CA MET A 139 -14.54 -13.79 -2.03
C MET A 139 -15.56 -14.91 -1.80
N CYS A 140 -16.23 -14.95 -0.65
CA CYS A 140 -17.31 -15.90 -0.37
C CYS A 140 -18.51 -15.73 -1.32
N TYR A 141 -18.82 -14.49 -1.73
CA TYR A 141 -19.90 -14.20 -2.67
C TYR A 141 -19.55 -14.62 -4.11
N LYS A 142 -18.32 -14.32 -4.56
CA LYS A 142 -17.86 -14.61 -5.92
C LYS A 142 -17.58 -16.08 -6.16
N GLU A 143 -17.12 -16.78 -5.14
CA GLU A 143 -16.83 -18.21 -5.20
C GLU A 143 -17.57 -18.87 -4.04
N SER A 144 -18.78 -19.38 -4.32
CA SER A 144 -19.66 -19.98 -3.31
C SER A 144 -19.06 -21.22 -2.61
N SER A 145 -18.01 -21.79 -3.20
CA SER A 145 -17.22 -22.86 -2.60
C SER A 145 -16.14 -22.37 -1.62
N ALA A 146 -15.86 -21.07 -1.54
CA ALA A 146 -14.93 -20.51 -0.57
C ALA A 146 -15.51 -20.53 0.84
N VAL A 147 -14.74 -21.08 1.77
CA VAL A 147 -15.07 -21.17 3.19
C VAL A 147 -14.09 -20.29 3.95
N VAL A 148 -14.61 -19.31 4.69
CA VAL A 148 -13.84 -18.44 5.57
C VAL A 148 -14.33 -18.65 7.00
N HIS A 149 -13.42 -19.06 7.88
CA HIS A 149 -13.65 -19.16 9.32
C HIS A 149 -12.71 -18.23 10.05
N PHE A 150 -13.26 -17.39 10.92
CA PHE A 150 -12.46 -16.54 11.79
C PHE A 150 -12.77 -16.81 13.26
N LYS A 151 -11.74 -16.73 14.10
CA LYS A 151 -11.85 -16.81 15.55
C LYS A 151 -11.44 -15.47 16.14
N THR A 152 -12.29 -14.93 16.99
CA THR A 152 -12.03 -13.70 17.74
C THR A 152 -11.77 -14.01 19.21
N MET A 153 -11.04 -13.12 19.87
CA MET A 153 -10.79 -13.12 21.32
C MET A 153 -11.26 -11.80 21.91
N LEU A 154 -11.53 -11.80 23.21
CA LEU A 154 -11.86 -10.59 23.96
C LEU A 154 -10.62 -9.68 24.07
N ALA A 155 -10.82 -8.37 23.99
CA ALA A 155 -9.77 -7.38 24.20
C ALA A 155 -9.68 -7.00 25.68
N TYR A 156 -8.45 -6.91 26.21
CA TYR A 156 -8.19 -6.43 27.58
C TYR A 156 -7.25 -5.23 27.53
N GLN A 157 -7.48 -4.25 28.39
CA GLN A 157 -6.59 -3.13 28.65
C GLN A 157 -6.29 -3.11 30.14
N ASP A 158 -5.03 -3.37 30.52
CA ASP A 158 -4.57 -3.41 31.92
C ASP A 158 -5.48 -4.26 32.83
N ASP A 159 -5.81 -5.49 32.35
CA ASP A 159 -6.72 -6.48 32.94
C ASP A 159 -8.23 -6.18 32.88
N ASP A 160 -8.64 -4.99 32.45
CA ASP A 160 -10.05 -4.65 32.23
C ASP A 160 -10.54 -5.10 30.84
N LEU A 161 -11.68 -5.80 30.81
CA LEU A 161 -12.33 -6.25 29.58
C LEU A 161 -12.93 -5.06 28.81
N VAL A 162 -12.51 -4.88 27.55
CA VAL A 162 -13.09 -3.87 26.66
C VAL A 162 -14.26 -4.49 25.89
N ILE A 163 -15.48 -4.21 26.34
CA ILE A 163 -16.72 -4.90 25.93
C ILE A 163 -17.00 -4.80 24.42
N ASP A 164 -16.70 -3.66 23.81
CA ASP A 164 -17.05 -3.39 22.40
C ASP A 164 -15.94 -3.73 21.39
N ILE A 165 -14.80 -4.26 21.87
CA ILE A 165 -13.66 -4.58 21.00
C ILE A 165 -13.36 -6.07 21.04
N ARG A 166 -13.36 -6.69 19.86
CA ARG A 166 -12.93 -8.08 19.67
C ARG A 166 -11.68 -8.11 18.81
N ILE A 167 -10.67 -8.84 19.29
CA ILE A 167 -9.40 -9.02 18.57
C ILE A 167 -9.53 -10.21 17.64
N LEU A 168 -9.27 -10.00 16.36
CA LEU A 168 -9.16 -11.07 15.39
C LEU A 168 -7.90 -11.90 15.68
N TYR A 169 -8.08 -13.15 16.11
CA TYR A 169 -6.97 -14.00 16.55
C TYR A 169 -6.49 -14.94 15.44
N ARG A 170 -7.43 -15.55 14.69
CA ARG A 170 -7.11 -16.44 13.57
C ARG A 170 -8.13 -16.29 12.46
N VAL A 171 -7.64 -16.36 11.22
CA VAL A 171 -8.46 -16.48 10.02
C VAL A 171 -7.97 -17.71 9.27
N PHE A 172 -8.89 -18.62 8.99
CA PHE A 172 -8.71 -19.74 8.09
C PHE A 172 -9.58 -19.51 6.86
N TRP A 173 -9.03 -19.76 5.69
CA TRP A 173 -9.78 -19.70 4.45
C TRP A 173 -9.30 -20.81 3.52
N SER A 174 -10.24 -21.43 2.82
CA SER A 174 -9.97 -22.48 1.85
C SER A 174 -11.16 -22.62 0.92
N TYR A 175 -11.02 -23.38 -0.16
CA TYR A 175 -12.18 -23.77 -0.98
C TYR A 175 -12.64 -25.16 -0.59
N TYR A 176 -13.93 -25.41 -0.69
CA TYR A 176 -14.55 -26.68 -0.33
C TYR A 176 -13.93 -27.88 -1.06
N SER A 177 -13.51 -27.68 -2.32
CA SER A 177 -12.77 -28.67 -3.11
C SER A 177 -11.44 -29.06 -2.47
N TRP A 178 -10.71 -28.09 -1.91
CA TRP A 178 -9.46 -28.31 -1.19
C TRP A 178 -9.70 -28.98 0.17
N ILE A 179 -10.76 -28.58 0.90
CA ILE A 179 -11.16 -29.24 2.16
C ILE A 179 -11.52 -30.72 1.93
N LYS A 180 -12.23 -31.04 0.84
CA LYS A 180 -12.51 -32.43 0.46
C LYS A 180 -11.24 -33.20 0.10
N ALA A 181 -10.29 -32.56 -0.59
CA ALA A 181 -9.03 -33.18 -1.00
C ALA A 181 -8.18 -33.61 0.21
N PHE A 182 -8.25 -32.89 1.35
CA PHE A 182 -7.51 -33.25 2.57
C PHE A 182 -7.80 -34.65 3.10
N ARG A 183 -9.00 -35.22 2.84
CA ARG A 183 -9.33 -36.61 3.23
C ARG A 183 -8.46 -37.65 2.52
N TYR A 184 -7.87 -37.28 1.39
CA TYR A 184 -7.03 -38.14 0.57
C TYR A 184 -5.53 -37.81 0.71
N CYS A 185 -5.20 -36.79 1.50
CA CYS A 185 -3.81 -36.47 1.80
C CYS A 185 -3.25 -37.44 2.85
N LYS A 186 -2.02 -37.88 2.65
CA LYS A 186 -1.30 -38.71 3.62
C LYS A 186 -1.06 -37.87 4.88
N LEU A 187 -1.46 -38.38 6.05
CA LEU A 187 -1.19 -37.76 7.34
C LEU A 187 0.31 -37.59 7.51
N ILE A 188 0.76 -36.36 7.73
CA ILE A 188 2.11 -36.06 8.18
C ILE A 188 2.06 -36.24 9.70
N VAL A 189 2.42 -37.45 10.15
CA VAL A 189 2.66 -37.77 11.56
C VAL A 189 4.10 -37.42 11.90
#